data_AF-A0A2S3QF22-F1
#
_entry.id   AF-A0A2S3QF22-F1
#
_cell.length_a   1.000
_cell.length_b   1.000
_cell.length_c   1.000
_cell.angle_alpha   90.00
_cell.angle_beta   90.00
_cell.angle_gamma   90.00
#
_symmetry.space_group_name_H-M   'P 1'
#
loop_
_entity.id
_entity.type
_entity.pdbx_description
1 polymer ?
#
loop_
_entity_poly.entity_id
_entity_poly.type
_entity_poly.pdbx_seq_one_letter_code
_entity_poly.pdbx_strand_id
1 'polypeptide(L)'
;MIQPSIERPRFWVDTRLAFERAIQIMTTHVDPRGIWNFYEAKGYKVNTLGDIASVPYTLREYRVTLLRGRYRAYILGEMGISQLAGPLSPAVGIPILAWILLLWGVQMGWAYAVDMRDPAVQAMLASIIAEDLERVVFGSPECRRWRGTTVLRLFLLGWGQELAWADEVMAHVRRVFRKTRLSI
;
A
#
# COMPACT_ATOMS: atom_id res chain seq x y z
N MET A 1 -35.40 12.01 -11.04
CA MET A 1 -34.51 11.84 -9.88
C MET A 1 -33.08 12.00 -10.37
N ILE A 2 -32.47 13.15 -10.09
CA ILE A 2 -31.07 13.41 -10.41
C ILE A 2 -30.26 12.87 -9.25
N GLN A 3 -29.50 11.79 -9.47
CA GLN A 3 -28.48 11.36 -8.51
C GLN A 3 -27.51 12.54 -8.33
N PRO A 4 -27.31 13.07 -7.11
CA PRO A 4 -26.26 14.04 -6.90
C PRO A 4 -24.96 13.31 -7.21
N SER A 5 -24.27 13.74 -8.27
CA SER A 5 -22.87 13.39 -8.48
C SER A 5 -22.14 13.82 -7.22
N ILE A 6 -21.71 12.84 -6.42
CA ILE A 6 -20.74 13.08 -5.37
C ILE A 6 -19.51 13.56 -6.12
N GLU A 7 -19.36 14.87 -6.26
CA GLU A 7 -18.12 15.49 -6.71
C GLU A 7 -17.04 14.89 -5.83
N ARG A 8 -16.19 14.01 -6.40
CA ARG A 8 -15.02 13.52 -5.66
C ARG A 8 -14.29 14.79 -5.22
N PRO A 9 -14.13 15.04 -3.90
CA PRO A 9 -13.52 16.28 -3.45
C PRO A 9 -12.18 16.47 -4.16
N ARG A 10 -11.89 17.68 -4.66
CA ARG A 10 -10.63 18.04 -5.34
C ARG A 10 -9.37 17.46 -4.67
N PHE A 11 -9.42 17.33 -3.35
CA PHE A 11 -8.44 16.64 -2.50
C PHE A 11 -7.92 15.30 -3.05
N TRP A 12 -8.76 14.47 -3.70
CA TRP A 12 -8.36 13.12 -4.14
C TRP A 12 -7.67 13.06 -5.50
N VAL A 13 -7.97 14.02 -6.39
CA VAL A 13 -7.19 14.19 -7.64
C VAL A 13 -5.76 14.61 -7.28
N ASP A 14 -5.63 15.52 -6.31
CA ASP A 14 -4.34 15.93 -5.77
C ASP A 14 -3.63 14.78 -5.02
N THR A 15 -4.38 13.93 -4.31
CA THR A 15 -3.85 12.75 -3.60
C THR A 15 -3.30 11.70 -4.56
N ARG A 16 -4.00 11.41 -5.66
CA ARG A 16 -3.51 10.48 -6.69
C ARG A 16 -2.21 10.98 -7.32
N LEU A 17 -2.16 12.26 -7.70
CA LEU A 17 -0.95 12.86 -8.25
C LEU A 17 0.21 12.84 -7.24
N ALA A 18 -0.08 13.09 -5.96
CA ALA A 18 0.90 12.98 -4.88
C ALA A 18 1.41 11.54 -4.72
N PHE A 19 0.54 10.53 -4.85
CA PHE A 19 0.91 9.13 -4.78
C PHE A 19 1.74 8.69 -5.98
N GLU A 20 1.39 9.13 -7.20
CA GLU A 20 2.20 8.88 -8.39
C GLU A 20 3.61 9.47 -8.23
N ARG A 21 3.72 10.71 -7.74
CA ARG A 21 5.02 11.33 -7.41
C ARG A 21 5.78 10.57 -6.33
N ALA A 22 5.10 10.14 -5.27
CA ALA A 22 5.71 9.34 -4.21
C ALA A 22 6.25 8.01 -4.75
N ILE A 23 5.50 7.31 -5.61
CA ILE A 23 5.95 6.08 -6.27
C ILE A 23 7.16 6.36 -7.17
N GLN A 24 7.18 7.45 -7.93
CA GLN A 24 8.35 7.84 -8.72
C GLN A 24 9.60 8.04 -7.85
N ILE A 25 9.46 8.74 -6.73
CA ILE A 25 10.57 8.92 -5.76
C ILE A 25 11.00 7.55 -5.21
N MET A 26 10.05 6.73 -4.77
CA MET A 26 10.34 5.40 -4.22
C MET A 26 11.03 4.50 -5.24
N THR A 27 10.55 4.45 -6.48
CA THR A 27 11.14 3.60 -7.53
C THR A 27 12.55 4.05 -7.93
N THR A 28 12.89 5.33 -7.70
CA THR A 28 14.25 5.85 -7.87
C THR A 28 15.20 5.42 -6.74
N HIS A 29 14.69 5.24 -5.51
CA HIS A 29 15.51 4.96 -4.32
C HIS A 29 15.44 3.51 -3.83
N VAL A 30 14.39 2.77 -4.19
CA VAL A 30 14.19 1.37 -3.83
C VAL A 30 14.90 0.52 -4.86
N ASP A 31 16.09 0.06 -4.51
CA ASP A 31 16.85 -0.87 -5.33
C ASP A 31 16.13 -2.24 -5.41
N PRO A 32 15.69 -2.68 -6.61
CA PRO A 32 15.10 -4.00 -6.78
C PRO A 32 16.06 -5.14 -6.41
N ARG A 33 17.38 -4.93 -6.43
CA ARG A 33 18.35 -5.95 -6.00
C ARG A 33 18.13 -6.40 -4.57
N GLY A 34 17.77 -5.50 -3.65
CA GLY A 34 17.45 -5.87 -2.27
C GLY A 34 16.27 -6.85 -2.17
N ILE A 35 15.36 -6.82 -3.16
CA ILE A 35 14.27 -7.79 -3.28
C ILE A 35 14.76 -9.09 -3.92
N TRP A 36 15.59 -9.00 -4.97
CA TRP A 36 16.05 -10.16 -5.75
C TRP A 36 17.15 -10.98 -5.08
N ASN A 37 17.96 -10.37 -4.22
CA ASN A 37 18.96 -11.07 -3.38
C ASN A 37 18.32 -12.20 -2.57
N PHE A 38 17.03 -12.08 -2.23
CA PHE A 38 16.27 -13.16 -1.60
C PHE A 38 16.17 -14.40 -2.49
N TYR A 39 15.96 -14.24 -3.79
CA TYR A 39 15.89 -15.34 -4.75
C TYR A 39 17.28 -15.91 -5.04
N GLU A 40 18.29 -15.05 -5.13
CA GLU A 40 19.70 -15.47 -5.29
C GLU A 40 20.18 -16.31 -4.12
N ALA A 41 19.84 -15.93 -2.89
CA ALA A 41 20.11 -16.71 -1.68
C ALA A 41 19.42 -18.10 -1.67
N LYS A 42 18.49 -18.34 -2.60
CA LYS A 42 17.81 -19.62 -2.81
C LYS A 42 18.26 -20.34 -4.09
N GLY A 43 19.32 -19.84 -4.73
CA GLY A 43 19.94 -20.45 -5.91
C GLY A 43 19.44 -19.95 -7.26
N TYR A 44 18.53 -18.96 -7.29
CA TYR A 44 18.01 -18.39 -8.53
C TYR A 44 18.79 -17.15 -8.92
N LYS A 45 19.49 -17.18 -10.06
CA LYS A 45 20.17 -15.98 -10.60
C LYS A 45 19.13 -15.00 -11.12
N VAL A 46 19.07 -13.79 -10.57
CA VAL A 46 18.09 -12.77 -10.96
C VAL A 46 18.81 -11.45 -11.23
N ASN A 47 19.12 -11.20 -12.51
CA ASN A 47 19.79 -9.97 -12.95
C ASN A 47 18.80 -8.98 -13.58
N THR A 48 17.69 -9.48 -14.11
CA THR A 48 16.66 -8.72 -14.80
C THR A 48 15.27 -9.10 -14.28
N LEU A 49 14.26 -8.28 -14.61
CA LEU A 49 12.86 -8.60 -14.32
C LEU A 49 12.43 -9.92 -14.97
N GLY A 50 12.90 -10.20 -16.19
CA GLY A 50 12.58 -11.43 -16.92
C GLY A 50 13.03 -12.69 -16.18
N ASP A 51 14.17 -12.63 -15.48
CA ASP A 51 14.71 -13.78 -14.75
C ASP A 51 13.79 -14.22 -13.61
N ILE A 52 13.02 -13.30 -13.04
CA ILE A 52 12.05 -13.59 -11.98
C ILE A 52 10.97 -14.55 -12.50
N ALA A 53 10.71 -14.60 -13.81
CA ALA A 53 9.74 -15.53 -14.38
C ALA A 53 10.11 -16.99 -14.08
N SER A 54 11.42 -17.31 -14.09
CA SER A 54 11.99 -18.64 -13.80
C SER A 54 11.87 -19.05 -12.33
N VAL A 55 11.69 -18.08 -11.42
CA VAL A 55 11.53 -18.35 -9.99
C VAL A 55 10.18 -19.05 -9.75
N PRO A 56 10.09 -20.11 -8.95
CA PRO A 56 8.83 -20.75 -8.63
C PRO A 56 7.82 -19.78 -8.03
N TYR A 57 6.56 -19.94 -8.42
CA TYR A 57 5.48 -19.10 -7.89
C TYR A 57 5.40 -19.16 -6.37
N THR A 58 5.55 -20.34 -5.77
CA THR A 58 5.57 -20.54 -4.31
C THR A 58 6.64 -19.70 -3.62
N LEU A 59 7.83 -19.56 -4.22
CA LEU A 59 8.92 -18.78 -3.63
C LEU A 59 8.67 -17.27 -3.71
N ARG A 60 8.08 -16.80 -4.81
CA ARG A 60 7.64 -15.40 -4.94
C ARG A 60 6.54 -15.06 -3.94
N GLU A 61 5.55 -15.95 -3.79
CA GLU A 61 4.48 -15.81 -2.82
C GLU A 61 4.98 -15.79 -1.38
N TYR A 62 5.98 -16.63 -1.07
CA TYR A 62 6.65 -16.63 0.22
C TYR A 62 7.38 -15.30 0.46
N ARG A 63 8.12 -14.78 -0.53
CA ARG A 63 8.76 -13.46 -0.44
C ARG A 63 7.76 -12.35 -0.16
N VAL A 64 6.65 -12.32 -0.88
CA VAL A 64 5.58 -11.32 -0.67
C VAL A 64 4.93 -11.45 0.71
N THR A 65 4.81 -12.66 1.23
CA THR A 65 4.30 -12.90 2.60
C THR A 65 5.26 -12.37 3.66
N LEU A 66 6.58 -12.57 3.49
CA LEU A 66 7.60 -11.96 4.36
C LEU A 66 7.57 -10.44 4.32
N LEU A 67 7.41 -9.85 3.12
CA LEU A 67 7.24 -8.40 2.97
C LEU A 67 6.00 -7.91 3.73
N ARG A 68 4.84 -8.56 3.56
CA ARG A 68 3.63 -8.21 4.33
C ARG A 68 3.91 -8.22 5.84
N GLY A 69 4.56 -9.26 6.37
CA GLY A 69 4.90 -9.35 7.79
C GLY A 69 5.75 -8.16 8.27
N ARG A 70 6.79 -7.81 7.51
CA ARG A 70 7.67 -6.66 7.80
C ARG A 70 6.90 -5.35 7.83
N TYR A 71 6.04 -5.10 6.85
CA TYR A 71 5.29 -3.85 6.78
C TYR A 71 4.18 -3.76 7.82
N ARG A 72 3.57 -4.88 8.21
CA ARG A 72 2.68 -4.91 9.39
C ARG A 72 3.42 -4.49 10.66
N ALA A 73 4.67 -4.91 10.84
CA ALA A 73 5.47 -4.46 11.97
C ALA A 73 5.76 -2.95 11.91
N TYR A 74 6.01 -2.38 10.71
CA TYR A 74 6.13 -0.93 10.54
C TYR A 74 4.84 -0.19 10.86
N ILE A 75 3.69 -0.68 10.38
CA ILE A 75 2.39 -0.09 10.71
C ILE A 75 2.15 -0.13 12.22
N LEU A 76 2.43 -1.26 12.88
CA LEU A 76 2.33 -1.36 14.34
C LEU A 76 3.24 -0.36 15.07
N GLY A 77 4.48 -0.19 14.60
CA GLY A 77 5.41 0.80 15.15
C GLY A 77 4.89 2.23 14.99
N GLU A 78 4.43 2.58 13.79
CA GLU A 78 3.84 3.90 13.49
C GLU A 78 2.58 4.18 14.29
N MET A 79 1.75 3.16 14.54
CA MET A 79 0.58 3.29 15.42
C MET A 79 1.00 3.69 16.84
N GLY A 80 2.10 3.14 17.35
CA GLY A 80 2.66 3.52 18.65
C GLY A 80 3.11 5.00 18.69
N ILE A 81 3.72 5.48 17.60
CA ILE A 81 4.18 6.88 17.49
C ILE A 81 3.01 7.84 17.29
N SER A 82 2.03 7.47 16.45
CA SER A 82 0.86 8.29 16.12
C SER A 82 -0.02 8.55 17.34
N GLN A 83 -0.07 7.62 18.30
CA GLN A 83 -0.76 7.84 19.58
C GLN A 83 -0.14 8.97 20.41
N LEU A 84 1.17 9.22 20.29
CA LEU A 84 1.85 10.33 20.96
C LEU A 84 1.44 11.69 20.38
N ALA A 85 0.92 11.73 19.14
CA ALA A 85 0.40 12.94 18.51
C ALA A 85 -1.02 13.32 18.97
N GLY A 86 -1.64 12.50 19.83
CA GLY A 86 -2.93 12.81 20.45
C GLY A 86 -4.06 13.05 19.43
N PRO A 87 -4.85 14.14 19.55
CA PRO A 87 -5.98 14.41 18.66
C PRO A 87 -5.62 14.57 17.17
N LEU A 88 -4.35 14.84 16.84
CA LEU A 88 -3.88 14.96 15.46
C LEU A 88 -3.46 13.63 14.84
N SER A 89 -3.52 12.53 15.60
CA SER A 89 -3.13 11.19 15.15
C SER A 89 -3.67 10.80 13.76
N PRO A 90 -4.94 11.03 13.38
CA PRO A 90 -5.43 10.66 12.04
C PRO A 90 -4.79 11.46 10.90
N ALA A 91 -4.52 12.75 11.12
CA ALA A 91 -3.94 13.64 10.12
C ALA A 91 -2.47 13.31 9.81
N VAL A 92 -1.78 12.64 10.73
CA VAL A 92 -0.39 12.18 10.58
C VAL A 92 -0.34 10.70 10.18
N GLY A 93 -1.14 9.86 10.83
CA GLY A 93 -1.13 8.41 10.68
C GLY A 93 -1.65 7.93 9.31
N ILE A 94 -2.69 8.55 8.74
CA ILE A 94 -3.22 8.15 7.42
C ILE A 94 -2.21 8.40 6.30
N PRO A 95 -1.55 9.58 6.20
CA PRO A 95 -0.48 9.79 5.22
C PRO A 95 0.70 8.81 5.38
N ILE A 96 1.11 8.51 6.61
CA ILE A 96 2.19 7.55 6.89
C ILE A 96 1.77 6.14 6.46
N LEU A 97 0.54 5.72 6.76
CA LEU A 97 -0.02 4.46 6.32
C LEU A 97 -0.02 4.36 4.79
N ALA A 98 -0.45 5.42 4.10
CA ALA A 98 -0.41 5.48 2.64
C ALA A 98 1.03 5.33 2.11
N TRP A 99 2.00 6.01 2.71
CA TRP A 99 3.41 5.92 2.34
C TRP A 99 3.95 4.49 2.49
N ILE A 100 3.66 3.84 3.62
CA ILE A 100 4.00 2.44 3.88
C ILE A 100 3.39 1.51 2.83
N LEU A 101 2.10 1.70 2.48
CA LEU A 101 1.40 0.89 1.50
C LEU A 101 1.96 1.06 0.07
N LEU A 102 2.31 2.30 -0.31
CA LEU A 102 2.94 2.60 -1.60
C LEU A 102 4.30 1.92 -1.70
N LEU A 103 5.14 2.06 -0.66
CA LEU A 103 6.47 1.46 -0.63
C LEU A 103 6.40 -0.08 -0.67
N TRP A 104 5.49 -0.66 0.11
CA TRP A 104 5.21 -2.10 0.08
C TRP A 104 4.73 -2.55 -1.30
N GLY A 105 3.83 -1.78 -1.93
CA GLY A 105 3.32 -2.02 -3.27
C GLY A 105 4.46 -2.07 -4.30
N VAL A 106 5.36 -1.08 -4.29
CA VAL A 106 6.55 -1.05 -5.16
C VAL A 106 7.41 -2.30 -4.98
N GLN A 107 7.73 -2.66 -3.73
CA GLN A 107 8.55 -3.86 -3.45
C GLN A 107 7.84 -5.15 -3.85
N MET A 108 6.52 -5.21 -3.74
CA MET A 108 5.74 -6.36 -4.19
C MET A 108 5.71 -6.46 -5.71
N GLY A 109 5.62 -5.34 -6.43
CA GLY A 109 5.71 -5.31 -7.89
C GLY A 109 7.03 -5.92 -8.36
N TRP A 110 8.14 -5.49 -7.77
CA TRP A 110 9.45 -6.09 -8.01
C TRP A 110 9.53 -7.57 -7.65
N ALA A 111 8.86 -8.02 -6.59
CA ALA A 111 8.83 -9.44 -6.23
C ALA A 111 8.04 -10.30 -7.24
N TYR A 112 7.05 -9.73 -7.93
CA TYR A 112 6.23 -10.39 -8.96
C TYR A 112 6.68 -10.14 -10.40
N ALA A 113 7.86 -9.54 -10.63
CA ALA A 113 8.31 -9.18 -11.98
C ALA A 113 7.41 -8.15 -12.69
N VAL A 114 6.65 -7.37 -11.93
CA VAL A 114 5.93 -6.22 -12.47
C VAL A 114 6.91 -5.06 -12.55
N ASP A 115 7.04 -4.44 -13.72
CA ASP A 115 7.94 -3.31 -13.89
C ASP A 115 7.36 -2.05 -13.21
N MET A 116 7.89 -1.72 -12.03
CA MET A 116 7.45 -0.53 -11.31
C MET A 116 8.02 0.77 -11.89
N ARG A 117 8.86 0.72 -12.94
CA ARG A 117 9.27 1.92 -13.70
C ARG A 117 8.22 2.35 -14.73
N ASP A 118 7.30 1.46 -15.11
CA ASP A 118 6.23 1.77 -16.05
C ASP A 118 5.24 2.77 -15.40
N PRO A 119 5.09 3.99 -15.96
CA PRO A 119 4.14 4.98 -15.44
C PRO A 119 2.70 4.46 -15.36
N ALA A 120 2.29 3.54 -16.24
CA ALA A 120 0.95 2.96 -16.20
C ALA A 120 0.75 2.08 -14.96
N VAL A 121 1.77 1.28 -14.60
CA VAL A 121 1.77 0.48 -13.36
C VAL A 121 1.80 1.38 -12.13
N GLN A 122 2.58 2.47 -12.15
CA GLN A 122 2.63 3.44 -11.06
C GLN A 122 1.27 4.12 -10.85
N ALA A 123 0.63 4.58 -11.92
CA ALA A 123 -0.69 5.18 -11.89
C ALA A 123 -1.77 4.20 -11.40
N MET A 124 -1.70 2.94 -11.81
CA MET A 124 -2.58 1.87 -11.34
C MET A 124 -2.39 1.60 -9.83
N LEU A 125 -1.14 1.50 -9.36
CA LEU A 125 -0.86 1.30 -7.94
C LEU A 125 -1.36 2.49 -7.11
N ALA A 126 -1.09 3.72 -7.57
CA ALA A 126 -1.57 4.95 -6.93
C ALA A 126 -3.10 4.98 -6.84
N SER A 127 -3.81 4.63 -7.93
CA SER A 127 -5.27 4.61 -7.93
C SER A 127 -5.84 3.57 -6.98
N ILE A 128 -5.30 2.35 -6.97
CA ILE A 128 -5.75 1.29 -6.06
C ILE A 128 -5.60 1.73 -4.61
N ILE A 129 -4.42 2.24 -4.24
CA ILE A 129 -4.16 2.64 -2.86
C ILE A 129 -5.00 3.85 -2.46
N ALA A 130 -5.17 4.84 -3.34
CA ALA A 130 -6.02 6.00 -3.06
C ALA A 130 -7.50 5.60 -2.86
N GLU A 131 -8.06 4.83 -3.79
CA GLU A 131 -9.48 4.43 -3.75
C GLU A 131 -9.76 3.46 -2.61
N ASP A 132 -8.88 2.48 -2.36
CA ASP A 132 -9.08 1.56 -1.24
C ASP A 132 -8.89 2.24 0.10
N LEU A 133 -7.90 3.13 0.26
CA LEU A 133 -7.75 3.89 1.50
C LEU A 133 -8.96 4.80 1.74
N GLU A 134 -9.44 5.51 0.72
CA GLU A 134 -10.66 6.31 0.84
C GLU A 134 -11.84 5.45 1.31
N ARG A 135 -12.01 4.27 0.69
CA ARG A 135 -13.08 3.34 1.01
C ARG A 135 -12.99 2.77 2.43
N VAL A 136 -11.82 2.31 2.87
CA VAL A 136 -11.68 1.68 4.19
C VAL A 136 -11.67 2.71 5.32
N VAL A 137 -11.09 3.89 5.08
CA VAL A 137 -11.04 4.97 6.08
C VAL A 137 -12.39 5.67 6.19
N PHE A 138 -13.00 6.11 5.09
CA PHE A 138 -14.21 6.95 5.11
C PHE A 138 -15.51 6.20 4.81
N GLY A 139 -15.43 5.05 4.14
CA GLY A 139 -16.58 4.18 3.91
C GLY A 139 -17.00 3.39 5.15
N SER A 140 -16.13 3.27 6.16
CA SER A 140 -16.40 2.54 7.40
C SER A 140 -17.54 3.18 8.21
N PRO A 141 -18.44 2.37 8.81
CA PRO A 141 -19.53 2.87 9.66
C PRO A 141 -19.04 3.71 10.84
N GLU A 142 -17.84 3.41 11.33
CA GLU A 142 -17.15 4.11 12.41
C GLU A 142 -16.79 5.54 12.02
N CYS A 143 -16.35 5.75 10.77
CA CYS A 143 -16.02 7.08 10.25
C CYS A 143 -17.27 7.87 9.87
N ARG A 144 -18.36 7.24 9.38
CA ARG A 144 -19.65 7.93 9.16
C ARG A 144 -20.28 8.54 10.43
N ARG A 145 -19.90 8.05 11.62
CA ARG A 145 -20.27 8.61 12.92
C ARG A 145 -19.39 9.79 13.37
N TRP A 146 -18.55 10.35 12.49
CA TRP A 146 -17.66 11.51 12.72
C TRP A 146 -18.31 12.80 13.22
N ARG A 147 -19.64 12.85 13.39
CA ARG A 147 -20.31 14.01 13.99
C ARG A 147 -20.26 13.93 15.52
N GLY A 148 -19.15 14.41 16.11
CA GLY A 148 -19.23 15.14 17.37
C GLY A 148 -18.77 14.49 18.69
N THR A 149 -18.11 13.33 18.71
CA THR A 149 -17.51 12.82 19.98
C THR A 149 -16.11 12.29 19.74
N THR A 150 -15.18 13.22 19.79
CA THR A 150 -13.76 13.17 19.37
C THR A 150 -12.87 12.87 20.59
N VAL A 151 -11.73 12.18 20.38
CA VAL A 151 -10.68 11.80 21.35
C VAL A 151 -10.73 10.35 21.84
N LEU A 152 -11.71 9.90 22.61
CA LEU A 152 -11.67 8.53 23.20
C LEU A 152 -11.82 7.40 22.14
N ARG A 153 -12.66 7.62 21.11
CA ARG A 153 -12.79 6.68 19.97
C ARG A 153 -11.59 6.71 19.02
N LEU A 154 -10.86 7.83 18.97
CA LEU A 154 -9.60 7.94 18.21
C LEU A 154 -8.46 7.20 18.91
N PHE A 155 -8.46 7.17 20.25
CA PHE A 155 -7.58 6.30 21.03
C PHE A 155 -7.89 4.81 20.82
N LEU A 156 -9.17 4.44 20.69
CA LEU A 156 -9.61 3.03 20.51
C LEU A 156 -9.47 2.51 19.07
N LEU A 157 -9.41 3.40 18.06
CA LEU A 157 -9.04 3.01 16.69
C LEU A 157 -7.58 2.53 16.61
N GLY A 158 -6.72 2.96 17.54
CA GLY A 158 -5.27 2.73 17.51
C GLY A 158 -4.78 1.31 17.85
N TRP A 159 -5.65 0.29 17.91
CA TRP A 159 -5.25 -1.11 18.12
C TRP A 159 -5.93 -2.03 17.10
N GLY A 160 -5.39 -2.04 15.88
CA GLY A 160 -5.67 -3.06 14.87
C GLY A 160 -6.51 -2.61 13.67
N GLN A 161 -7.16 -1.43 13.72
CA GLN A 161 -7.98 -0.98 12.60
C GLN A 161 -7.14 -0.54 11.41
N GLU A 162 -6.03 0.18 11.63
CA GLU A 162 -5.08 0.53 10.57
C GLU A 162 -4.43 -0.72 9.97
N LEU A 163 -4.19 -1.75 10.78
CA LEU A 163 -3.73 -3.05 10.29
C LEU A 163 -4.81 -3.77 9.46
N ALA A 164 -6.08 -3.71 9.86
CA ALA A 164 -7.18 -4.31 9.12
C ALA A 164 -7.38 -3.59 7.77
N TRP A 165 -7.35 -2.26 7.75
CA TRP A 165 -7.35 -1.45 6.54
C TRP A 165 -6.17 -1.78 5.64
N ALA A 166 -4.96 -1.81 6.21
CA ALA A 166 -3.75 -2.16 5.47
C ALA A 166 -3.85 -3.57 4.88
N ASP A 167 -4.32 -4.55 5.64
CA ASP A 167 -4.49 -5.92 5.18
C ASP A 167 -5.45 -6.01 4.00
N GLU A 168 -6.53 -5.23 4.02
CA GLU A 168 -7.51 -5.20 2.95
C GLU A 168 -6.92 -4.58 1.67
N VAL A 169 -6.28 -3.42 1.78
CA VAL A 169 -5.58 -2.76 0.65
C VAL A 169 -4.47 -3.68 0.11
N MET A 170 -3.65 -4.26 0.99
CA MET A 170 -2.58 -5.18 0.60
C MET A 170 -3.14 -6.43 -0.11
N ALA A 171 -4.25 -6.98 0.37
CA ALA A 171 -4.89 -8.12 -0.29
C ALA A 171 -5.36 -7.77 -1.72
N HIS A 172 -5.90 -6.57 -1.93
CA HIS A 172 -6.33 -6.11 -3.25
C HIS A 172 -5.16 -5.91 -4.20
N VAL A 173 -4.12 -5.15 -3.81
CA VAL A 173 -2.91 -4.94 -4.62
C VAL A 173 -2.28 -6.29 -5.00
N ARG A 174 -2.20 -7.24 -4.05
CA ARG A 174 -1.63 -8.58 -4.31
C ARG A 174 -2.44 -9.34 -5.36
N ARG A 175 -3.76 -9.24 -5.30
CA ARG A 175 -4.64 -9.86 -6.29
C ARG A 175 -4.44 -9.27 -7.68
N VAL A 176 -4.27 -7.95 -7.78
CA VAL A 176 -4.03 -7.27 -9.06
C VAL A 176 -2.68 -7.69 -9.65
N PHE A 177 -1.59 -7.59 -8.89
CA PHE A 177 -0.25 -7.93 -9.42
C PHE A 177 -0.10 -9.39 -9.81
N ARG A 178 -0.78 -10.31 -9.09
CA ARG A 178 -0.86 -11.72 -9.52
C ARG A 178 -1.47 -11.89 -10.90
N LYS A 179 -2.45 -11.05 -11.28
CA LYS A 179 -3.11 -11.08 -12.58
C LYS A 179 -2.31 -10.36 -13.66
N THR A 180 -1.71 -9.20 -13.35
CA THR A 180 -0.92 -8.40 -14.30
C THR A 180 0.24 -9.18 -14.91
N ARG A 181 0.81 -10.13 -14.16
CA ARG A 181 1.86 -11.00 -14.66
C ARG A 181 1.37 -12.08 -15.64
N LEU A 182 0.09 -12.45 -15.64
CA LEU A 182 -0.45 -13.46 -16.56
C LEU A 182 -0.70 -12.89 -17.96
N SER A 183 -0.59 -11.57 -18.14
CA SER A 183 -0.83 -10.85 -19.39
C SER A 183 0.44 -10.40 -20.13
N ILE A 184 1.63 -10.70 -19.59
CA ILE A 184 2.96 -10.45 -20.19
C ILE A 184 3.63 -11.80 -20.41
#